data_AF-A0A7Y5TKE2-F1
#
_entry.id   AF-A0A7Y5TKE2-F1
#
_cell.length_a   1.000
_cell.length_b   1.000
_cell.length_c   1.000
_cell.angle_alpha   90.00
_cell.angle_beta   90.00
_cell.angle_gamma   90.00
#
_symmetry.space_group_name_H-M   'P 1'
#
loop_
_entity.id
_entity.type
_entity.pdbx_description
1 polymer ?
#
loop_
_entity_poly.entity_id
_entity_poly.type
_entity_poly.pdbx_seq_one_letter_code
_entity_poly.pdbx_strand_id
1 'polypeptide(L)'
;MRVVLAEDSVTARRLLEAALVGLGHTVAAAGDGESAWRAFEQEPAPLVILDWHMPVLDGLEVCRRVRASSAGAESYVLMVTGRDADDDLATALEAGVDDYVIKPISQAQLRARVVLAERRLALAAAHRRAEQALVHAQWLAGIGETVTAVQHQINNPLFAAVAHLGLAAESDSVAESREHIGVAKEQLARIGALMRSMSTLGDPRSVEYLGGKRMIDLSGGGQQ
;
A
#
# COMPACT_ATOMS: atom_id res chain seq x y z
N MET A 1 20.97 3.68 3.83
CA MET A 1 20.05 2.52 3.64
C MET A 1 20.81 1.21 3.84
N ARG A 2 20.11 0.11 4.14
CA ARG A 2 20.72 -1.23 4.22
C ARG A 2 21.05 -1.75 2.82
N VAL A 3 22.18 -2.44 2.68
CA VAL A 3 22.64 -3.06 1.44
C VAL A 3 23.02 -4.50 1.74
N VAL A 4 22.50 -5.46 0.99
CA VAL A 4 23.07 -6.82 0.95
C VAL A 4 24.10 -6.85 -0.17
N LEU A 5 25.34 -7.23 0.14
CA LEU A 5 26.44 -7.32 -0.82
C LEU A 5 26.93 -8.76 -0.88
N ALA A 6 26.92 -9.38 -2.06
CA ALA A 6 27.45 -10.72 -2.28
C ALA A 6 28.61 -10.65 -3.29
N GLU A 7 29.79 -11.08 -2.86
CA GLU A 7 31.01 -11.11 -3.70
C GLU A 7 31.96 -12.16 -3.12
N ASP A 8 32.41 -13.11 -3.94
CA ASP A 8 33.20 -14.25 -3.50
C ASP A 8 34.65 -13.84 -3.14
N SER A 9 35.23 -12.92 -3.92
CA SER A 9 36.54 -12.35 -3.68
C SER A 9 36.55 -11.50 -2.42
N VAL A 10 37.26 -11.99 -1.39
CA VAL A 10 37.41 -11.29 -0.09
C VAL A 10 37.91 -9.86 -0.28
N THR A 11 38.85 -9.64 -1.20
CA THR A 11 39.42 -8.32 -1.48
C THR A 11 38.41 -7.39 -2.12
N ALA A 12 37.69 -7.86 -3.15
CA ALA A 12 36.67 -7.06 -3.83
C ALA A 12 35.50 -6.76 -2.88
N ARG A 13 35.06 -7.76 -2.11
CA ARG A 13 34.00 -7.62 -1.11
C ARG A 13 34.32 -6.54 -0.09
N ARG A 14 35.52 -6.57 0.50
CA ARG A 14 35.97 -5.54 1.46
C ARG A 14 36.06 -4.15 0.85
N LEU A 15 36.51 -4.04 -0.40
CA LEU A 15 36.60 -2.76 -1.09
C LEU A 15 35.21 -2.16 -1.37
N LEU A 16 34.29 -2.97 -1.87
CA LEU A 16 32.90 -2.57 -2.13
C LEU A 16 32.17 -2.23 -0.83
N GLU A 17 32.33 -3.05 0.21
CA GLU A 17 31.78 -2.81 1.54
C GLU A 17 32.27 -1.47 2.10
N ALA A 18 33.59 -1.22 2.09
CA ALA A 18 34.15 0.05 2.56
C ALA A 18 33.64 1.26 1.77
N ALA A 19 33.48 1.12 0.46
CA ALA A 19 32.95 2.19 -0.38
C ALA A 19 31.47 2.49 -0.06
N LEU A 20 30.64 1.46 0.12
CA LEU A 20 29.23 1.61 0.49
C LEU A 20 29.05 2.18 1.90
N VAL A 21 29.86 1.73 2.86
CA VAL A 21 29.89 2.31 4.21
C VAL A 21 30.32 3.77 4.17
N GLY A 22 31.34 4.11 3.35
CA GLY A 22 31.78 5.49 3.15
C GLY A 22 30.72 6.40 2.52
N LEU A 23 29.74 5.83 1.81
CA LEU A 23 28.56 6.54 1.29
C LEU A 23 27.42 6.65 2.32
N GLY A 24 27.57 6.11 3.53
CA GLY A 24 26.58 6.16 4.61
C GLY A 24 25.58 5.00 4.61
N HIS A 25 25.92 3.87 3.97
CA HIS A 25 25.09 2.67 3.97
C HIS A 25 25.50 1.68 5.06
N THR A 26 24.52 0.91 5.53
CA THR A 26 24.78 -0.26 6.39
C THR A 26 24.87 -1.48 5.49
N VAL A 27 25.98 -2.23 5.53
CA VAL A 27 26.23 -3.32 4.59
C VAL A 27 26.18 -4.66 5.31
N ALA A 28 25.40 -5.60 4.78
CA ALA A 28 25.43 -7.02 5.12
C ALA A 28 26.21 -7.74 4.01
N ALA A 29 27.51 -7.96 4.23
CA ALA A 29 28.39 -8.57 3.24
C ALA A 29 28.41 -10.10 3.37
N ALA A 30 28.30 -10.80 2.24
CA ALA A 30 28.32 -12.25 2.11
C ALA A 30 29.35 -12.70 1.08
N GLY A 31 29.97 -13.85 1.31
CA GLY A 31 30.98 -14.43 0.41
C GLY A 31 30.45 -15.44 -0.60
N ASP A 32 29.16 -15.73 -0.55
CA ASP A 32 28.48 -16.70 -1.39
C ASP A 32 26.99 -16.34 -1.47
N GLY A 33 26.28 -16.86 -2.48
CA GLY A 33 24.89 -16.50 -2.71
C GLY A 33 23.92 -17.03 -1.66
N GLU A 34 24.20 -18.17 -1.02
CA GLU A 34 23.30 -18.73 0.02
C GLU A 34 23.34 -17.88 1.30
N SER A 35 24.54 -17.45 1.70
CA SER A 35 24.72 -16.48 2.79
C SER A 35 24.06 -15.13 2.47
N ALA A 36 24.13 -14.68 1.22
CA ALA A 36 23.47 -13.44 0.77
C ALA A 36 21.95 -13.56 0.83
N TRP A 37 21.40 -14.68 0.35
CA TRP A 37 19.97 -14.97 0.42
C TRP A 37 19.46 -14.99 1.87
N ARG A 38 20.17 -15.69 2.77
CA ARG A 38 19.81 -15.70 4.20
C ARG A 38 19.84 -14.32 4.84
N ALA A 39 20.85 -13.50 4.50
CA ALA A 39 20.95 -12.14 5.01
C ALA A 39 19.77 -11.26 4.54
N PHE A 40 19.30 -11.47 3.31
CA PHE A 40 18.12 -10.79 2.76
C PHE A 40 16.82 -11.30 3.38
N GLU A 41 16.67 -12.61 3.56
CA GLU A 41 15.46 -13.21 4.13
C GLU A 41 15.24 -12.80 5.60
N GLN A 42 16.32 -12.74 6.38
CA GLN A 42 16.27 -12.31 7.79
C GLN A 42 15.91 -10.83 7.92
N GLU A 43 16.52 -9.98 7.08
CA GLU A 43 16.30 -8.55 7.11
C GLU A 43 16.41 -7.98 5.68
N PRO A 44 15.26 -7.86 4.98
CA PRO A 44 15.21 -7.40 3.61
C PRO A 44 15.92 -6.06 3.42
N ALA A 45 16.65 -5.92 2.32
CA ALA A 45 17.42 -4.73 2.02
C ALA A 45 16.90 -4.04 0.76
N PRO A 46 16.71 -2.71 0.77
CA PRO A 46 16.25 -1.97 -0.40
C PRO A 46 17.26 -1.96 -1.54
N LEU A 47 18.55 -2.23 -1.29
CA LEU A 47 19.57 -2.42 -2.32
C LEU A 47 20.26 -3.76 -2.11
N VAL A 48 20.34 -4.55 -3.17
CA VAL A 48 21.02 -5.83 -3.21
C VAL A 48 22.05 -5.77 -4.34
N ILE A 49 23.32 -5.98 -4.01
CA ILE A 49 24.43 -5.99 -4.96
C ILE A 49 24.97 -7.41 -5.01
N LEU A 50 24.93 -8.03 -6.18
CA LEU A 50 25.28 -9.45 -6.35
C LEU A 50 26.39 -9.58 -7.38
N ASP A 51 27.43 -10.33 -7.06
CA ASP A 51 28.28 -10.89 -8.10
C ASP A 51 27.53 -11.98 -8.86
N TRP A 52 27.74 -12.05 -10.17
CA TRP A 52 27.09 -13.03 -11.02
C TRP A 52 27.55 -14.45 -10.67
N HIS A 53 28.87 -14.64 -10.62
CA HIS A 53 29.49 -15.94 -10.42
C HIS A 53 29.93 -16.06 -8.96
N MET A 54 29.24 -16.89 -8.20
CA MET A 54 29.58 -17.16 -6.80
C MET A 54 29.44 -18.66 -6.50
N PRO A 55 30.19 -19.19 -5.53
CA PRO A 55 30.03 -20.57 -5.09
C PRO A 55 28.66 -20.76 -4.39
N VAL A 56 28.23 -22.02 -4.30
CA VAL A 56 26.99 -22.48 -3.65
C VAL A 56 25.70 -22.06 -4.37
N LEU A 57 25.52 -20.76 -4.58
CA LEU A 57 24.37 -20.19 -5.25
C LEU A 57 24.85 -19.01 -6.10
N ASP A 58 24.51 -19.01 -7.39
CA ASP A 58 24.87 -17.92 -8.29
C ASP A 58 24.02 -16.65 -8.02
N GLY A 59 24.51 -15.51 -8.48
CA GLY A 59 23.85 -14.22 -8.26
C GLY A 59 22.48 -14.12 -8.92
N LEU A 60 22.27 -14.79 -10.07
CA LEU A 60 20.98 -14.78 -10.74
C LEU A 60 19.93 -15.53 -9.94
N GLU A 61 20.28 -16.67 -9.36
CA GLU A 61 19.37 -17.47 -8.54
C GLU A 61 19.05 -16.75 -7.23
N VAL A 62 20.02 -16.07 -6.62
CA VAL A 62 19.73 -15.13 -5.51
C VAL A 62 18.74 -14.06 -5.95
N CYS A 63 18.93 -13.46 -7.13
CA CYS A 63 18.00 -12.47 -7.68
C CYS A 63 16.59 -13.04 -7.83
N ARG A 64 16.44 -14.24 -8.41
CA ARG A 64 15.13 -14.91 -8.54
C ARG A 64 14.47 -15.13 -7.18
N ARG A 65 15.21 -15.60 -6.17
CA ARG A 65 14.69 -15.78 -4.80
C ARG A 65 14.28 -14.45 -4.16
N VAL A 66 15.09 -13.41 -4.32
CA VAL A 66 14.74 -12.04 -3.90
C VAL A 66 13.43 -11.62 -4.55
N ARG A 67 13.27 -11.76 -5.87
CA ARG A 67 12.05 -11.40 -6.60
C ARG A 67 10.82 -12.20 -6.21
N ALA A 68 10.99 -13.47 -5.84
CA ALA A 68 9.90 -14.31 -5.36
C ALA A 68 9.47 -13.98 -3.91
N SER A 69 10.27 -13.23 -3.16
CA SER A 69 9.94 -12.83 -1.78
C SER A 69 8.95 -11.66 -1.72
N SER A 70 8.25 -11.52 -0.59
CA SER A 70 7.31 -10.40 -0.37
C SER A 70 7.96 -9.01 -0.41
N ALA A 71 9.25 -8.92 -0.06
CA ALA A 71 10.02 -7.67 -0.11
C ALA A 71 10.77 -7.48 -1.44
N GLY A 72 10.69 -8.46 -2.36
CA GLY A 72 11.43 -8.48 -3.62
C GLY A 72 11.11 -7.31 -4.54
N ALA A 73 9.83 -6.96 -4.63
CA ALA A 73 9.36 -5.83 -5.44
C ALA A 73 9.81 -4.46 -4.91
N GLU A 74 10.22 -4.39 -3.64
CA GLU A 74 10.70 -3.16 -3.02
C GLU A 74 12.23 -3.01 -3.06
N SER A 75 12.93 -4.03 -3.55
CA SER A 75 14.38 -4.09 -3.54
C SER A 75 14.93 -3.77 -4.92
N TYR A 76 16.00 -2.98 -4.98
CA TYR A 76 16.76 -2.74 -6.19
C TYR A 76 17.92 -3.75 -6.27
N VAL A 77 17.99 -4.55 -7.33
CA VAL A 77 19.03 -5.55 -7.54
C VAL A 77 20.03 -5.06 -8.60
N LEU A 78 21.25 -4.79 -8.17
CA LEU A 78 22.39 -4.43 -9.00
C LEU A 78 23.29 -5.66 -9.17
N MET A 79 23.41 -6.13 -10.40
CA MET A 79 24.32 -7.22 -10.74
C MET A 79 25.72 -6.67 -11.05
N VAL A 80 26.76 -7.29 -10.51
CA VAL A 80 28.17 -6.99 -10.81
C VAL A 80 28.74 -8.22 -11.50
N THR A 81 29.29 -8.07 -12.70
CA THR A 81 29.69 -9.23 -13.51
C THR A 81 31.00 -9.02 -14.25
N GLY A 82 31.69 -10.10 -14.63
CA GLY A 82 32.87 -10.06 -15.48
C GLY A 82 32.53 -9.73 -16.95
N ARG A 83 33.55 -9.50 -17.78
CA ARG A 83 33.37 -9.22 -19.22
C ARG A 83 32.82 -10.40 -20.02
N ASP A 84 32.98 -11.62 -19.52
CA ASP A 84 32.53 -12.84 -20.20
C ASP A 84 31.02 -13.10 -20.06
N ALA A 85 30.28 -12.24 -19.36
CA ALA A 85 28.83 -12.36 -19.16
C ALA A 85 27.97 -11.58 -20.17
N ASP A 86 28.60 -10.95 -21.18
CA ASP A 86 27.89 -10.20 -22.23
C ASP A 86 26.92 -11.10 -23.04
N ASP A 87 27.09 -12.43 -23.02
CA ASP A 87 26.22 -13.39 -23.70
C ASP A 87 24.86 -13.64 -23.00
N ASP A 88 24.64 -13.12 -21.78
CA ASP A 88 23.51 -13.52 -20.92
C ASP A 88 22.59 -12.36 -20.46
N LEU A 89 22.58 -11.23 -21.20
CA LEU A 89 21.70 -10.09 -20.90
C LEU A 89 20.21 -10.48 -20.88
N ALA A 90 19.79 -11.38 -21.78
CA ALA A 90 18.42 -11.88 -21.80
C ALA A 90 18.07 -12.62 -20.49
N THR A 91 18.96 -13.49 -20.04
CA THR A 91 18.84 -14.26 -18.79
C THR A 91 18.81 -13.34 -17.55
N ALA A 92 19.61 -12.27 -17.55
CA ALA A 92 19.60 -11.25 -16.50
C ALA A 92 18.27 -10.51 -16.40
N LEU A 93 17.69 -10.15 -17.55
CA LEU A 93 16.39 -9.47 -17.63
C LEU A 93 15.26 -10.39 -17.16
N GLU A 94 15.27 -11.67 -17.56
CA GLU A 94 14.28 -12.66 -17.12
C GLU A 94 14.34 -12.94 -15.62
N ALA A 95 15.54 -12.87 -15.01
CA ALA A 95 15.70 -13.00 -13.56
C ALA A 95 15.21 -11.78 -12.76
N GLY A 96 14.88 -10.67 -13.45
CA GLY A 96 14.38 -9.45 -12.85
C GLY A 96 15.45 -8.54 -12.28
N VAL A 97 16.67 -8.55 -12.82
CA VAL A 97 17.74 -7.60 -12.42
C VAL A 97 17.35 -6.17 -12.81
N ASP A 98 17.57 -5.18 -11.93
CA ASP A 98 17.24 -3.77 -12.25
C ASP A 98 18.35 -3.07 -13.04
N ASP A 99 19.61 -3.43 -12.79
CA ASP A 99 20.79 -2.84 -13.42
C ASP A 99 22.00 -3.76 -13.30
N TYR A 100 22.99 -3.56 -14.16
CA TYR A 100 24.22 -4.32 -14.12
C TYR A 100 25.46 -3.46 -14.38
N VAL A 101 26.60 -3.91 -13.85
CA VAL A 101 27.90 -3.27 -14.03
C VAL A 101 28.97 -4.32 -14.30
N ILE A 102 29.79 -4.04 -15.30
CA ILE A 102 30.92 -4.89 -15.68
C ILE A 102 32.14 -4.54 -14.81
N LYS A 103 32.82 -5.57 -14.30
CA LYS A 103 34.08 -5.47 -13.56
C LYS A 103 35.23 -5.07 -14.51
N PRO A 104 36.22 -4.28 -14.05
CA PRO A 104 36.34 -3.72 -12.70
C PRO A 104 35.43 -2.49 -12.50
N ILE A 105 34.76 -2.43 -11.36
CA ILE A 105 33.91 -1.29 -10.97
C ILE A 105 34.74 -0.21 -10.28
N SER A 106 34.72 1.00 -10.83
CA SER A 106 35.35 2.16 -10.15
C SER A 106 34.44 2.71 -9.04
N GLN A 107 35.02 3.39 -8.05
CA GLN A 107 34.23 4.06 -7.00
C GLN A 107 33.22 5.06 -7.57
N ALA A 108 33.59 5.78 -8.64
CA ALA A 108 32.69 6.72 -9.31
C ALA A 108 31.49 6.01 -9.95
N GLN A 109 31.71 4.85 -10.60
CA GLN A 109 30.64 4.03 -11.16
C GLN A 109 29.74 3.45 -10.07
N LEU A 110 30.31 2.88 -9.01
CA LEU A 110 29.53 2.36 -7.88
C LEU A 110 28.65 3.45 -7.29
N ARG A 111 29.21 4.63 -7.00
CA ARG A 111 28.46 5.78 -6.48
C ARG A 111 27.34 6.19 -7.42
N ALA A 112 27.59 6.29 -8.72
CA ALA A 112 26.56 6.67 -9.69
C ALA A 112 25.39 5.67 -9.70
N ARG A 113 25.68 4.37 -9.64
CA ARG A 113 24.68 3.30 -9.62
C ARG A 113 23.88 3.27 -8.33
N VAL A 114 24.54 3.47 -7.20
CA VAL A 114 23.86 3.61 -5.89
C VAL A 114 22.92 4.81 -5.89
N VAL A 115 23.34 5.98 -6.40
CA VAL A 115 22.47 7.17 -6.51
C VAL A 115 21.27 6.90 -7.42
N LEU A 116 21.45 6.16 -8.50
CA LEU A 116 20.34 5.76 -9.37
C LEU A 116 19.35 4.83 -8.63
N ALA A 117 19.86 3.84 -7.91
CA ALA A 117 19.07 2.93 -7.09
C ALA A 117 18.27 3.72 -6.03
N GLU A 118 18.90 4.63 -5.29
CA GLU A 118 18.24 5.49 -4.31
C GLU A 118 17.08 6.28 -4.90
N ARG A 119 17.29 6.89 -6.08
CA ARG A 119 16.25 7.65 -6.77
C ARG A 119 15.08 6.77 -7.19
N ARG A 120 15.36 5.57 -7.73
CA ARG A 120 14.33 4.59 -8.12
C ARG A 120 13.51 4.14 -6.92
N LEU A 121 14.18 3.79 -5.82
CA LEU A 121 13.55 3.38 -4.57
C LEU A 121 12.70 4.49 -3.96
N ALA A 122 13.22 5.73 -3.94
CA ALA A 122 12.49 6.89 -3.44
C ALA A 122 11.23 7.18 -4.26
N LEU A 123 11.31 7.08 -5.59
CA LEU A 123 10.17 7.25 -6.48
C LEU A 123 9.11 6.18 -6.26
N ALA A 124 9.52 4.90 -6.17
CA ALA A 124 8.61 3.79 -5.91
C ALA A 124 7.89 3.95 -4.55
N ALA A 125 8.62 4.34 -3.52
CA ALA A 125 8.05 4.60 -2.20
C ALA A 125 7.10 5.82 -2.20
N ALA A 126 7.39 6.87 -2.98
CA ALA A 126 6.52 8.02 -3.13
C ALA A 126 5.21 7.65 -3.85
N HIS A 127 5.29 6.83 -4.91
CA HIS A 127 4.14 6.33 -5.64
C HIS A 127 3.19 5.53 -4.73
N ARG A 128 3.72 4.55 -3.99
CA ARG A 128 2.92 3.73 -3.07
C ARG A 128 2.22 4.58 -2.01
N ARG A 129 2.91 5.58 -1.45
CA ARG A 129 2.33 6.52 -0.50
C ARG A 129 1.20 7.34 -1.11
N ALA A 130 1.36 7.81 -2.35
CA ALA A 130 0.33 8.56 -3.06
C ALA A 130 -0.91 7.70 -3.34
N GLU A 131 -0.73 6.45 -3.77
CA GLU A 131 -1.84 5.51 -3.99
C GLU A 131 -2.62 5.23 -2.70
N GLN A 132 -1.92 4.96 -1.60
CA GLN A 132 -2.56 4.75 -0.29
C GLN A 132 -3.34 5.98 0.18
N ALA A 133 -2.75 7.17 0.02
CA ALA A 133 -3.42 8.43 0.34
C ALA A 133 -4.67 8.66 -0.52
N LEU A 134 -4.61 8.29 -1.82
CA LEU A 134 -5.76 8.40 -2.72
C LEU A 134 -6.89 7.46 -2.32
N VAL A 135 -6.58 6.18 -2.03
CA VAL A 135 -7.58 5.21 -1.56
C VAL A 135 -8.23 5.69 -0.26
N HIS A 136 -7.44 6.24 0.66
CA HIS A 136 -7.97 6.80 1.90
C HIS A 136 -8.86 8.03 1.66
N ALA A 137 -8.43 8.94 0.79
CA ALA A 137 -9.22 10.13 0.43
C ALA A 137 -10.55 9.75 -0.24
N GLN A 138 -10.55 8.74 -1.12
CA GLN A 138 -11.75 8.21 -1.76
C GLN A 138 -12.71 7.62 -0.72
N TRP A 139 -12.19 6.89 0.26
CA TRP A 139 -13.00 6.37 1.36
C TRP A 139 -13.64 7.48 2.20
N LEU A 140 -12.86 8.52 2.57
CA LEU A 140 -13.38 9.69 3.29
C LEU A 140 -14.45 10.43 2.49
N ALA A 141 -14.25 10.60 1.18
CA ALA A 141 -15.25 11.22 0.30
C ALA A 141 -16.55 10.39 0.25
N GLY A 142 -16.43 9.07 0.14
CA GLY A 142 -17.58 8.16 0.21
C GLY A 142 -18.35 8.29 1.53
N ILE A 143 -17.66 8.41 2.65
CA ILE A 143 -18.31 8.70 3.95
C ILE A 143 -19.05 10.03 3.90
N GLY A 144 -18.42 11.11 3.41
CA GLY A 144 -19.05 12.42 3.31
C GLY A 144 -20.36 12.41 2.51
N GLU A 145 -20.39 11.69 1.40
CA GLU A 145 -21.61 11.50 0.60
C GLU A 145 -22.69 10.74 1.39
N THR A 146 -22.33 9.65 2.06
CA THR A 146 -23.29 8.89 2.88
C THR A 146 -23.84 9.71 4.05
N VAL A 147 -23.00 10.50 4.73
CA VAL A 147 -23.42 11.39 5.82
C VAL A 147 -24.40 12.43 5.31
N THR A 148 -24.13 13.02 4.14
CA THR A 148 -25.04 13.99 3.51
C THR A 148 -26.39 13.35 3.17
N ALA A 149 -26.39 12.14 2.62
CA ALA A 149 -27.61 11.39 2.31
C ALA A 149 -28.43 11.07 3.57
N VAL A 150 -27.77 10.61 4.63
CA VAL A 150 -28.41 10.35 5.93
C VAL A 150 -29.00 11.64 6.50
N GLN A 151 -28.27 12.75 6.45
CA GLN A 151 -28.74 14.03 6.94
C GLN A 151 -30.03 14.45 6.24
N HIS A 152 -30.13 14.29 4.91
CA HIS A 152 -31.38 14.53 4.19
C HIS A 152 -32.52 13.60 4.62
N GLN A 153 -32.25 12.31 4.80
CA GLN A 153 -33.26 11.33 5.20
C GLN A 153 -33.78 11.53 6.62
N ILE A 154 -32.99 12.13 7.52
CA ILE A 154 -33.42 12.51 8.87
C ILE A 154 -34.14 13.87 8.87
N ASN A 155 -33.58 14.87 8.19
CA ASN A 155 -34.11 16.23 8.22
C ASN A 155 -35.50 16.30 7.58
N ASN A 156 -35.76 15.56 6.50
CA ASN A 156 -37.06 15.58 5.82
C ASN A 156 -38.25 15.18 6.74
N PRO A 157 -38.26 13.98 7.36
CA PRO A 157 -39.32 13.62 8.30
C PRO A 157 -39.31 14.48 9.57
N LEU A 158 -38.14 14.99 10.00
CA LEU A 158 -38.06 15.87 11.16
C LEU A 158 -38.81 17.19 10.92
N PHE A 159 -38.58 17.83 9.77
CA PHE A 159 -39.30 19.03 9.37
C PHE A 159 -40.81 18.77 9.29
N ALA A 160 -41.21 17.65 8.67
CA ALA A 160 -42.62 17.27 8.59
C ALA A 160 -43.24 17.06 9.99
N ALA A 161 -42.54 16.40 10.91
CA ALA A 161 -43.00 16.20 12.28
C ALA A 161 -43.19 17.53 13.02
N VAL A 162 -42.20 18.43 12.95
CA VAL A 162 -42.26 19.75 13.58
C VAL A 162 -43.41 20.59 13.00
N ALA A 163 -43.58 20.59 11.68
CA ALA A 163 -44.67 21.31 11.02
C ALA A 163 -46.05 20.82 11.48
N HIS A 164 -46.28 19.50 11.51
CA HIS A 164 -47.53 18.94 11.98
C HIS A 164 -47.77 19.19 13.48
N LEU A 165 -46.74 19.15 14.31
CA LEU A 165 -46.88 19.52 15.73
C LEU A 165 -47.27 21.00 15.91
N GLY A 166 -46.74 21.90 15.08
CA GLY A 166 -47.15 23.31 15.04
C GLY A 166 -48.62 23.46 14.69
N LEU A 167 -49.07 22.84 13.59
CA LEU A 167 -50.48 22.85 13.18
C LEU A 167 -51.41 22.25 14.26
N ALA A 168 -50.97 21.18 14.94
CA ALA A 168 -51.74 20.59 16.02
C ALA A 168 -51.92 21.53 17.22
N ALA A 169 -50.92 22.36 17.50
CA ALA A 169 -50.94 23.32 18.61
C ALA A 169 -51.81 24.55 18.32
N GLU A 170 -51.99 24.90 17.04
CA GLU A 170 -52.80 26.03 16.58
C GLU A 170 -54.25 25.65 16.23
N SER A 171 -54.59 24.36 16.20
CA SER A 171 -55.91 23.89 15.77
C SER A 171 -56.96 24.00 16.90
N ASP A 172 -58.13 24.56 16.55
CA ASP A 172 -59.29 24.70 17.44
C ASP A 172 -60.10 23.38 17.57
N SER A 173 -59.76 22.36 16.78
CA SER A 173 -60.46 21.08 16.73
C SER A 173 -59.60 19.95 17.29
N VAL A 174 -60.11 19.29 18.34
CA VAL A 174 -59.46 18.11 18.93
C VAL A 174 -59.23 17.00 17.90
N ALA A 175 -60.12 16.87 16.91
CA ALA A 175 -59.98 15.87 15.86
C ALA A 175 -58.81 16.18 14.92
N GLU A 176 -58.65 17.45 14.53
CA GLU A 176 -57.60 17.92 13.62
C GLU A 176 -56.23 17.96 14.31
N SER A 177 -56.15 18.42 15.58
CA SER A 177 -54.94 18.27 16.40
C SER A 177 -54.51 16.81 16.52
N ARG A 178 -55.46 15.88 16.71
CA ARG A 178 -55.15 14.45 16.83
C ARG A 178 -54.61 13.86 15.53
N GLU A 179 -55.14 14.29 14.37
CA GLU A 179 -54.64 13.88 13.07
C GLU A 179 -53.19 14.33 12.84
N HIS A 180 -52.91 15.61 13.08
CA HIS A 180 -51.56 16.16 12.95
C HIS A 180 -50.55 15.51 13.91
N ILE A 181 -50.94 15.26 15.17
CA ILE A 181 -50.10 14.50 16.12
C ILE A 181 -49.83 13.08 15.60
N GLY A 182 -50.81 12.44 14.96
CA GLY A 182 -50.67 11.13 14.34
C GLY A 182 -49.58 11.12 13.25
N VAL A 183 -49.63 12.08 12.33
CA VAL A 183 -48.64 12.22 11.26
C VAL A 183 -47.26 12.50 11.83
N ALA A 184 -47.14 13.42 12.80
CA ALA A 184 -45.86 13.72 13.44
C ALA A 184 -45.25 12.49 14.13
N LYS A 185 -46.06 11.68 14.81
CA LYS A 185 -45.63 10.43 15.45
C LYS A 185 -45.11 9.43 14.42
N GLU A 186 -45.75 9.30 13.26
CA GLU A 186 -45.30 8.43 12.18
C GLU A 186 -43.94 8.87 11.62
N GLN A 187 -43.74 10.18 11.40
CA GLN A 187 -42.46 10.71 10.94
C GLN A 187 -41.33 10.50 11.97
N LEU A 188 -41.60 10.73 13.27
CA LEU A 188 -40.63 10.46 14.35
C LEU A 188 -40.32 8.96 14.46
N ALA A 189 -41.29 8.07 14.26
CA ALA A 189 -41.06 6.64 14.22
C ALA A 189 -40.15 6.24 13.04
N ARG A 190 -40.31 6.90 11.89
CA ARG A 190 -39.45 6.71 10.70
C ARG A 190 -38.00 7.12 10.98
N ILE A 191 -37.78 8.26 11.65
CA ILE A 191 -36.44 8.67 12.10
C ILE A 191 -35.85 7.62 13.05
N GLY A 192 -36.64 7.17 14.03
CA GLY A 192 -36.19 6.14 14.97
C GLY A 192 -35.82 4.82 14.30
N ALA A 193 -36.53 4.43 13.24
CA ALA A 193 -36.19 3.25 12.43
C ALA A 193 -34.86 3.43 11.68
N LEU A 194 -34.64 4.60 11.07
CA LEU A 194 -33.38 4.95 10.41
C LEU A 194 -32.20 4.92 11.40
N MET A 195 -32.33 5.54 12.57
CA MET A 195 -31.25 5.54 13.58
C MET A 195 -30.90 4.13 14.07
N ARG A 196 -31.91 3.25 14.26
CA ARG A 196 -31.67 1.85 14.63
C ARG A 196 -30.93 1.09 13.51
N SER A 197 -31.33 1.28 12.26
CA SER A 197 -30.65 0.68 11.11
C SER A 197 -29.20 1.16 10.97
N MET A 198 -28.91 2.40 11.36
CA MET A 198 -27.54 2.92 11.38
C MET A 198 -26.70 2.35 12.52
N SER A 199 -27.29 2.16 13.71
CA SER A 199 -26.57 1.64 14.87
C SER A 199 -26.10 0.19 14.72
N THR A 200 -26.64 -0.55 13.76
CA THR A 200 -26.22 -1.91 13.43
C THR A 200 -25.04 -1.98 12.44
N LEU A 201 -24.57 -0.85 11.91
CA LEU A 201 -23.43 -0.76 10.97
C LEU A 201 -22.06 -0.82 11.68
N GLY A 202 -21.91 -1.70 12.66
CA GLY A 202 -20.73 -1.76 13.55
C GLY A 202 -19.41 -2.19 12.90
N ASP A 203 -19.43 -2.69 11.65
CA ASP A 203 -18.21 -3.07 10.91
C ASP A 203 -18.36 -2.71 9.42
N PRO A 204 -18.20 -1.43 9.03
CA PRO A 204 -18.33 -1.02 7.64
C PRO A 204 -17.15 -1.56 6.83
N ARG A 205 -17.31 -2.77 6.28
CA ARG A 205 -16.38 -3.32 5.30
C ARG A 205 -16.61 -2.63 3.96
N SER A 206 -15.54 -2.13 3.36
CA SER A 206 -15.61 -1.61 1.99
C SER A 206 -15.80 -2.79 1.04
N VAL A 207 -16.95 -2.86 0.36
CA VAL A 207 -17.16 -3.81 -0.74
C VAL A 207 -16.94 -3.09 -2.06
N GLU A 208 -16.32 -3.79 -3.01
CA GLU A 208 -16.23 -3.30 -4.39
C GLU A 208 -17.62 -3.29 -5.02
N TYR A 209 -18.14 -2.10 -5.30
CA TYR A 209 -19.33 -1.93 -6.12
C TYR A 209 -18.94 -1.73 -7.59
N LEU A 210 -19.78 -2.27 -8.48
CA LEU A 210 -19.61 -2.28 -9.94
C LEU A 210 -19.06 -0.93 -10.47
N GLY A 211 -17.94 -0.99 -11.19
CA GLY A 211 -17.25 0.19 -11.74
C GLY A 211 -16.04 0.68 -10.94
N GLY A 212 -15.51 -0.13 -10.01
CA GLY A 212 -14.27 0.17 -9.26
C GLY A 212 -14.45 1.18 -8.13
N LYS A 213 -15.69 1.55 -7.79
CA LYS A 213 -16.00 2.42 -6.66
C LYS A 213 -16.25 1.57 -5.42
N ARG A 214 -15.44 1.77 -4.38
CA ARG A 214 -15.70 1.15 -3.06
C ARG A 214 -16.76 1.97 -2.34
N MET A 215 -17.85 1.34 -1.96
CA MET A 215 -18.92 1.96 -1.18
C MET A 215 -19.06 1.20 0.15
N ILE A 216 -19.47 1.91 1.20
CA ILE A 216 -19.79 1.28 2.48
C ILE A 216 -21.04 0.42 2.28
N ASP A 217 -20.95 -0.86 2.62
CA ASP A 217 -22.14 -1.72 2.63
C ASP A 217 -23.09 -1.23 3.72
N LEU A 218 -24.23 -0.69 3.29
CA LEU A 218 -25.30 -0.26 4.18
C LEU A 218 -26.33 -1.38 4.43
N SER A 219 -26.17 -2.55 3.78
CA SER A 219 -27.01 -3.72 4.02
C SER A 219 -26.46 -4.51 5.20
N GLY A 220 -26.80 -4.08 6.41
CA GLY A 220 -26.61 -4.90 7.60
C GLY A 220 -27.35 -6.22 7.43
N GLY A 221 -26.65 -7.29 7.04
CA GLY A 221 -27.28 -8.58 6.76
C GLY A 221 -26.27 -9.66 6.46
N GLY A 222 -25.90 -10.41 7.50
CA GLY A 222 -25.13 -11.62 7.35
C GLY A 222 -25.79 -12.63 6.40
N GLN A 223 -24.96 -13.38 5.68
CA GLN A 223 -25.32 -14.69 5.18
C GLN A 223 -24.17 -15.67 5.44
N GLN A 224 -24.47 -16.55 6.39
CA GLN A 224 -23.93 -17.90 6.70
C GLN A 224 -22.47 -18.03 7.14
#